data_AF-A0A846EIZ8-F1
#
_entry.id   AF-A0A846EIZ8-F1
#
_cell.length_a   1.000
_cell.length_b   1.000
_cell.length_c   1.000
_cell.angle_alpha   90.00
_cell.angle_beta   90.00
_cell.angle_gamma   90.00
#
_symmetry.space_group_name_H-M   'P 1'
#
loop_
_entity.id
_entity.type
_entity.pdbx_description
1 polymer ?
#
loop_
_entity_poly.entity_id
_entity_poly.type
_entity_poly.pdbx_seq_one_letter_code
_entity_poly.pdbx_strand_id
1 'polypeptide(L)' 'MNIGKNLKKNASIEVANGSYTPFQLAEIVDKNSIISTALSFLKLTYQYPIKDLPKAITEIIIQLPGSEKWQ' A
#
# COMPACT_ATOMS: atom_id res chain seq x y z
N MET A 1 -9.86 -27.87 22.73
CA MET A 1 -8.59 -28.25 22.08
C MET A 1 -8.34 -27.26 20.94
N ASN A 2 -7.17 -26.62 21.00
CA ASN A 2 -6.52 -25.79 19.98
C ASN A 2 -7.07 -24.39 19.64
N ILE A 3 -6.87 -23.46 20.59
CA ILE A 3 -6.60 -22.04 20.27
C ILE A 3 -5.18 -21.91 19.69
N GLY A 4 -4.99 -22.45 18.48
CA GLY A 4 -3.70 -22.53 17.81
C GLY A 4 -3.61 -21.56 16.65
N LYS A 5 -2.99 -20.41 16.89
CA LYS A 5 -2.26 -19.56 15.92
C LYS A 5 -2.91 -19.38 14.53
N ASN A 6 -3.44 -18.19 14.29
CA ASN A 6 -3.04 -17.45 13.10
C ASN A 6 -2.76 -16.01 13.50
N LEU A 7 -1.48 -15.69 13.69
CA LEU A 7 -0.98 -14.33 13.57
C LEU A 7 -1.40 -13.89 12.16
N LYS A 8 -2.56 -13.22 12.03
CA LYS A 8 -2.94 -12.51 10.80
C LYS A 8 -1.86 -11.46 10.58
N LYS A 9 -0.80 -11.83 9.86
CA LYS A 9 0.08 -10.85 9.21
C LYS A 9 -0.85 -9.86 8.52
N ASN A 10 -0.66 -8.56 8.75
CA ASN A 10 -1.46 -7.47 8.19
C ASN A 10 -1.77 -7.75 6.71
N ALA A 11 -2.93 -8.34 6.45
CA ALA A 11 -3.40 -8.64 5.11
C ALA A 11 -4.01 -7.35 4.57
N SER A 12 -3.86 -7.09 3.28
CA SER A 12 -4.60 -6.00 2.63
C SER A 12 -6.10 -6.16 2.90
N ILE A 13 -6.86 -5.06 2.91
CA ILE A 13 -8.31 -5.08 3.19
C ILE A 13 -9.03 -6.06 2.27
N GLU A 14 -8.61 -6.17 1.01
CA GLU A 14 -9.18 -7.07 0.02
C GLU A 14 -8.94 -8.55 0.36
N VAL A 15 -7.80 -8.88 0.97
CA VAL A 15 -7.50 -10.24 1.45
C VAL A 15 -8.19 -10.50 2.79
N ALA A 16 -8.23 -9.48 3.66
CA ALA A 16 -8.86 -9.57 4.97
C ALA A 16 -10.38 -9.76 4.88
N ASN A 17 -11.02 -9.16 3.87
CA ASN A 17 -12.45 -9.27 3.58
C ASN A 17 -12.79 -10.44 2.65
N GLY A 18 -11.79 -11.21 2.21
CA GLY A 18 -12.00 -12.38 1.34
C GLY A 18 -12.33 -12.06 -0.12
N SER A 19 -12.18 -10.81 -0.57
CA SER A 19 -12.37 -10.41 -1.97
C SER A 19 -11.33 -11.04 -2.89
N TYR A 20 -10.09 -11.25 -2.39
CA TYR A 20 -9.04 -11.98 -3.09
C TYR A 20 -8.23 -12.85 -2.14
N THR A 21 -7.76 -14.01 -2.61
CA THR A 21 -6.66 -14.71 -1.93
C THR A 21 -5.32 -13.99 -2.17
N PRO A 22 -4.29 -14.18 -1.32
CA PRO A 22 -2.97 -13.60 -1.57
C PRO A 22 -2.37 -13.98 -2.93
N PHE A 23 -2.66 -15.19 -3.43
CA PHE A 23 -2.18 -15.66 -4.74
C PHE A 23 -2.88 -14.92 -5.89
N GLN A 24 -4.21 -14.84 -5.85
CA GLN A 24 -4.97 -14.07 -6.84
C GLN A 24 -4.56 -12.59 -6.85
N LEU A 25 -4.36 -12.01 -5.66
CA LEU A 25 -3.88 -10.64 -5.56
C LEU A 25 -2.51 -10.48 -6.22
N ALA A 26 -1.58 -11.41 -5.97
CA ALA A 26 -0.24 -11.37 -6.55
C ALA A 26 -0.20 -11.54 -8.09
N GLU A 27 -1.25 -12.10 -8.69
CA GLU A 27 -1.41 -12.26 -10.14
C GLU A 27 -2.01 -11.01 -10.81
N ILE A 28 -2.93 -10.31 -10.14
CA ILE A 28 -3.63 -9.15 -10.72
C ILE A 28 -2.92 -7.81 -10.46
N VAL A 29 -2.05 -7.74 -9.46
CA VAL A 29 -1.32 -6.50 -9.14
C VAL A 29 -0.09 -6.31 -10.02
N ASP A 30 0.10 -5.09 -10.50
CA ASP A 30 1.35 -4.69 -11.12
C ASP A 30 2.42 -4.43 -10.04
N LYS A 31 3.24 -5.45 -9.78
CA LYS A 31 4.34 -5.39 -8.81
C LYS A 31 5.36 -4.30 -9.14
N ASN A 32 5.63 -4.06 -10.43
CA ASN A 32 6.61 -3.06 -10.83
C ASN A 32 6.10 -1.65 -10.51
N SER A 33 4.82 -1.39 -10.76
CA SER A 33 4.18 -0.12 -10.40
C SER A 33 4.18 0.10 -8.88
N ILE A 34 3.89 -0.93 -8.08
CA ILE A 34 3.94 -0.85 -6.60
C ILE A 34 5.35 -0.51 -6.12
N ILE A 35 6.37 -1.20 -6.63
CA ILE A 35 7.77 -0.96 -6.25
C ILE A 35 8.21 0.44 -6.66
N SER A 36 7.89 0.87 -7.88
CA SER A 36 8.22 2.22 -8.37
C SER A 36 7.57 3.32 -7.52
N THR A 37 6.30 3.12 -7.14
CA THR A 37 5.57 4.03 -6.26
C THR A 37 6.21 4.09 -4.87
N ALA A 38 6.55 2.93 -4.29
CA ALA A 38 7.22 2.87 -2.98
C ALA A 38 8.59 3.57 -3.00
N LEU A 39 9.37 3.39 -4.06
CA LEU A 39 10.65 4.08 -4.25
C LEU A 39 10.45 5.60 -4.39
N SER A 40 9.37 6.04 -5.04
CA SER A 40 9.04 7.46 -5.16
C SER A 40 8.73 8.08 -3.79
N PHE A 41 7.95 7.40 -2.93
CA PHE A 41 7.73 7.84 -1.55
C PHE A 41 9.01 7.86 -0.72
N LEU A 42 9.86 6.83 -0.82
CA LEU A 42 11.14 6.80 -0.13
C LEU A 42 12.05 7.95 -0.56
N LYS A 43 12.06 8.30 -1.86
CA LYS A 43 12.82 9.44 -2.37
C LYS A 43 12.39 10.75 -1.69
N LEU A 44 11.10 10.93 -1.42
CA LEU A 44 10.60 12.14 -0.74
C LEU A 44 11.25 12.33 0.64
N THR A 45 11.54 11.26 1.40
CA THR A 45 12.12 11.35 2.74
C THR A 45 13.56 11.88 2.73
N TYR A 46 14.25 11.80 1.60
CA TYR A 46 15.58 12.37 1.41
C TYR A 46 15.55 13.76 0.76
N GLN A 47 14.45 14.12 0.08
CA GLN A 47 14.33 15.37 -0.68
C GLN A 47 13.65 16.50 0.10
N TYR A 48 12.67 16.16 0.95
CA TYR A 48 11.85 17.15 1.64
C TYR A 48 12.12 17.15 3.15
N PRO A 49 12.13 18.33 3.79
CA PRO A 49 12.11 18.40 5.24
C PRO A 49 10.77 17.88 5.77
N ILE A 50 10.76 17.43 7.03
CA ILE A 50 9.59 16.81 7.68
C ILE A 50 8.32 17.67 7.55
N LYS A 51 8.44 19.00 7.62
CA LYS A 51 7.31 19.93 7.53
C LYS A 51 6.60 19.93 6.16
N ASP A 52 7.34 19.64 5.09
CA ASP A 52 6.83 19.71 3.71
C ASP A 52 6.50 18.31 3.17
N LEU A 53 6.98 17.26 3.84
CA LEU A 53 6.78 15.86 3.47
C LEU A 53 5.30 15.45 3.35
N PRO A 54 4.36 15.85 4.23
CA PRO A 54 2.94 15.50 4.09
C PRO A 54 2.32 16.01 2.78
N LYS A 55 2.71 17.23 2.36
CA LYS A 55 2.23 17.82 1.12
C LYS A 55 2.75 17.03 -0.09
N ALA A 56 4.05 16.75 -0.13
CA ALA A 56 4.66 15.99 -1.21
C ALA A 56 4.12 14.55 -1.31
N ILE A 57 3.83 13.90 -0.17
CA ILE A 57 3.18 12.58 -0.13
C ILE A 57 1.77 12.67 -0.74
N THR A 58 0.99 13.69 -0.37
CA THR A 58 -0.37 13.89 -0.88
C THR A 58 -0.38 14.06 -2.39
N GLU A 59 0.57 14.82 -2.95
CA GLU A 59 0.70 15.03 -4.40
C GLU A 59 0.93 13.72 -5.17
N ILE A 60 1.62 12.74 -4.59
CA ILE A 60 1.76 11.40 -5.19
C ILE A 60 0.47 10.60 -5.00
N ILE A 61 -0.13 10.58 -3.80
CA ILE A 61 -1.32 9.78 -3.50
C ILE A 61 -2.47 10.11 -4.45
N ILE A 62 -2.76 11.38 -4.71
CA ILE A 62 -3.87 11.80 -5.58
C ILE A 62 -3.71 11.39 -7.05
N GLN A 63 -2.52 10.94 -7.45
CA GLN A 63 -2.22 10.44 -8.80
C GLN A 63 -2.32 8.91 -8.87
N LEU A 64 -2.46 8.22 -7.74
CA LEU A 64 -2.54 6.76 -7.71
C LEU A 64 -3.95 6.29 -8.08
N PRO A 65 -4.07 5.19 -8.84
CA PRO A 65 -5.37 4.57 -9.11
C PRO A 65 -6.11 4.24 -7.80
N GLY A 66 -7.37 4.65 -7.68
CA GLY A 66 -8.18 4.39 -6.50
C GLY A 66 -8.02 5.41 -5.36
N SER A 67 -7.24 6.47 -5.55
CA SER A 67 -7.03 7.52 -4.53
C SER A 67 -8.31 8.21 -4.08
N GLU A 68 -9.34 8.24 -4.93
CA GLU A 68 -10.67 8.78 -4.60
C GLU A 68 -11.35 8.04 -3.45
N LYS A 69 -10.95 6.79 -3.17
CA LYS A 69 -11.46 6.01 -2.04
C LYS A 69 -10.74 6.31 -0.71
N TRP A 70 -9.68 7.09 -0.76
CA TRP A 70 -8.82 7.42 0.39
C TRP A 70 -8.99 8.87 0.86
N GLN A 71 -9.86 9.64 0.20
CA GLN A 71 -10.33 10.94 0.67
C GLN A 71 -11.33 10.78 1.82
#